data_AF-A0A015LMI8-F1
#
_entry.id   AF-A0A015LMI8-F1
#
_cell.length_a   1.000
_cell.length_b   1.000
_cell.length_c   1.000
_cell.angle_alpha   90.00
_cell.angle_beta   90.00
_cell.angle_gamma   90.00
#
_symmetry.space_group_name_H-M   'P 1'
#
loop_
_entity.id
_entity.type
_entity.pdbx_description
1 polymer ?
#
loop_
_entity_poly.entity_id
_entity_poly.type
_entity_poly.pdbx_seq_one_letter_code
_entity_poly.pdbx_strand_id
1 'polypeptide(L)'
;MSTYPVSNVITLNQNNTRYTYTIIKEGYYPQNGILQYISARSCNNTQFKIPDNYLIRTSWGRGASKHVIQCEINYIEEVSVFKILFGENFQLCVKSTQSAISAANAYLQVSCDK
;
A
#
# COMPACT_ATOMS: atom_id res chain seq x y z
N MET A 1 -23.93 4.18 7.41
CA MET A 1 -23.17 2.92 7.41
C MET A 1 -21.78 3.20 6.87
N SER A 2 -20.72 2.81 7.58
CA SER A 2 -19.35 2.96 7.09
C SER A 2 -19.12 2.03 5.90
N THR A 3 -18.42 2.50 4.87
CA THR A 3 -17.94 1.65 3.75
C THR A 3 -16.63 0.96 4.08
N TYR A 4 -16.11 1.15 5.29
CA TYR A 4 -14.89 0.50 5.77
C TYR A 4 -15.10 -1.00 5.98
N PRO A 5 -14.15 -1.86 5.58
CA PRO A 5 -14.28 -3.30 5.74
C PRO A 5 -14.41 -3.69 7.21
N VAL A 6 -15.31 -4.63 7.49
CA VAL A 6 -15.50 -5.20 8.85
C VAL A 6 -14.32 -6.09 9.25
N SER A 7 -13.62 -6.65 8.26
CA SER A 7 -12.45 -7.53 8.43
C SER A 7 -11.18 -6.80 8.01
N ASN A 8 -10.13 -6.95 8.82
CA ASN A 8 -8.79 -6.45 8.49
C ASN A 8 -8.13 -7.26 7.37
N VAL A 9 -8.71 -8.39 6.97
CA VAL A 9 -8.24 -9.21 5.85
C VAL A 9 -9.14 -9.04 4.65
N ILE A 10 -8.55 -8.58 3.55
CA ILE A 10 -9.20 -8.39 2.26
C ILE A 10 -8.55 -9.37 1.28
N THR A 11 -9.37 -10.17 0.59
CA THR A 11 -8.91 -11.05 -0.49
C THR A 11 -9.41 -10.52 -1.82
N LEU A 12 -8.50 -10.44 -2.80
CA LEU A 12 -8.82 -10.07 -4.18
C LEU A 12 -8.30 -11.16 -5.12
N ASN A 13 -9.15 -11.65 -6.01
CA ASN A 13 -8.74 -12.55 -7.09
C ASN A 13 -8.65 -11.75 -8.39
N GLN A 14 -7.46 -11.68 -8.98
CA GLN A 14 -7.20 -10.96 -10.22
C GLN A 14 -6.15 -11.69 -11.04
N ASN A 15 -6.36 -11.83 -12.36
CA ASN A 15 -5.41 -12.48 -13.29
C ASN A 15 -4.95 -13.87 -12.80
N ASN A 16 -5.88 -14.73 -12.37
CA ASN A 16 -5.61 -16.04 -11.78
C ASN A 16 -4.70 -16.05 -10.53
N THR A 17 -4.46 -14.87 -9.95
CA THR A 17 -3.66 -14.69 -8.75
C THR A 17 -4.55 -14.24 -7.60
N ARG A 18 -4.39 -14.89 -6.45
CA ARG A 18 -5.05 -14.47 -5.21
C ARG A 18 -4.12 -13.53 -4.46
N TYR A 19 -4.57 -12.30 -4.27
CA TYR A 19 -3.94 -11.31 -3.44
C TYR A 19 -4.63 -11.30 -2.07
N THR A 20 -3.83 -11.28 -1.02
CA THR A 20 -4.30 -11.11 0.36
C THR A 20 -3.68 -9.87 0.94
N TYR A 21 -4.53 -8.95 1.39
CA TYR A 21 -4.15 -7.73 2.09
C TYR A 21 -4.60 -7.87 3.54
N THR A 22 -3.68 -7.68 4.47
CA THR A 22 -3.96 -7.63 5.91
C THR A 22 -3.62 -6.24 6.41
N ILE A 23 -4.62 -5.53 6.91
CA ILE A 23 -4.46 -4.24 7.57
C ILE A 23 -3.80 -4.49 8.92
N ILE A 24 -2.59 -3.96 9.10
CA ILE A 24 -1.82 -4.07 10.35
C ILE A 24 -2.04 -2.83 11.22
N LYS A 25 -2.08 -1.65 10.58
CA LYS A 25 -2.41 -0.36 11.21
C LYS A 25 -3.26 0.45 10.25
N GLU A 26 -4.39 0.95 10.74
CA GLU A 26 -5.30 1.82 9.97
C GLU A 26 -4.76 3.26 9.83
N GLY A 27 -3.86 3.66 10.72
CA GLY A 27 -3.33 5.01 10.74
C GLY A 27 -4.37 6.02 11.22
N TYR A 28 -4.16 7.29 10.88
CA TYR A 28 -5.12 8.37 11.14
C TYR A 28 -5.09 9.37 9.98
N TYR A 29 -6.17 10.13 9.80
CA TYR A 29 -6.17 11.22 8.82
C TYR A 29 -5.54 12.47 9.43
N PRO A 30 -4.51 13.05 8.79
CA PRO A 30 -3.92 14.31 9.25
C PRO A 30 -4.91 15.47 9.29
N GLN A 31 -4.53 16.55 9.98
CA GLN A 31 -5.32 17.78 9.99
C GLN A 31 -5.46 18.36 8.58
N ASN A 32 -6.56 19.09 8.35
CA ASN A 32 -6.96 19.57 7.01
C ASN A 32 -5.88 20.37 6.26
N GLY A 33 -4.96 21.04 6.97
CA GLY A 33 -3.88 21.82 6.34
C GLY A 33 -2.87 20.99 5.54
N ILE A 34 -2.71 19.71 5.88
CA ILE A 34 -1.74 18.79 5.26
C ILE A 34 -2.40 17.53 4.67
N LEU A 35 -3.71 17.36 4.88
CA LEU A 35 -4.45 16.19 4.40
C LEU A 35 -4.40 16.10 2.87
N GLN A 36 -3.91 14.97 2.36
CA GLN A 36 -3.82 14.71 0.93
C GLN A 36 -4.87 13.70 0.50
N TYR A 37 -5.16 13.70 -0.80
CA TYR A 37 -6.18 12.86 -1.40
C TYR A 37 -5.61 12.10 -2.60
N ILE A 38 -6.05 10.86 -2.76
CA ILE A 38 -5.80 10.06 -3.95
C ILE A 38 -7.10 9.89 -4.72
N SER A 39 -7.06 10.13 -6.03
CA SER A 39 -8.20 9.91 -6.93
C SER A 39 -8.15 8.49 -7.49
N ALA A 40 -9.21 7.69 -7.28
CA ALA A 40 -9.33 6.42 -7.98
C ALA A 40 -9.93 6.66 -9.37
N ARG A 41 -9.10 6.53 -10.42
CA ARG A 41 -9.54 6.74 -11.81
C ARG A 41 -10.68 5.82 -12.23
N SER A 42 -10.77 4.62 -11.65
CA SER A 42 -11.83 3.65 -11.96
C SER A 42 -13.14 3.87 -11.19
N CYS A 43 -13.19 4.84 -10.27
CA CYS A 43 -14.35 5.07 -9.40
C CYS A 43 -14.88 6.49 -9.58
N ASN A 44 -15.17 6.91 -10.82
CA ASN A 44 -15.75 8.23 -11.11
C ASN A 44 -14.98 9.42 -10.49
N ASN A 45 -13.64 9.34 -10.44
CA ASN A 45 -12.78 10.32 -9.78
C ASN A 45 -13.06 10.53 -8.28
N THR A 46 -13.64 9.53 -7.60
CA THR A 46 -13.80 9.54 -6.15
C THR A 46 -12.44 9.77 -5.49
N GLN A 47 -12.41 10.77 -4.61
CA GLN A 47 -11.23 11.13 -3.83
C GLN A 47 -11.25 10.40 -2.49
N PHE A 48 -10.14 9.74 -2.17
CA PHE A 48 -9.93 9.07 -0.90
C PHE A 48 -8.89 9.82 -0.09
N LYS A 49 -9.18 10.06 1.18
CA LYS A 49 -8.21 10.65 2.12
C LYS A 49 -7.04 9.69 2.30
N ILE A 50 -5.82 10.24 2.29
CA ILE A 50 -4.61 9.47 2.53
C ILE A 50 -4.34 9.45 4.04
N PRO A 51 -4.33 8.26 4.68
CA PRO A 51 -3.98 8.13 6.09
C PRO A 51 -2.46 8.24 6.31
N ASP A 52 -2.08 8.75 7.47
CA ASP A 52 -0.73 8.69 8.02
C ASP A 52 -0.55 7.45 8.89
N ASN A 53 0.66 6.90 8.92
CA ASN A 53 1.03 5.66 9.62
C ASN A 53 0.18 4.44 9.24
N TYR A 54 -0.32 4.40 8.00
CA TYR A 54 -1.05 3.26 7.48
C TYR A 54 -0.09 2.16 7.08
N LEU A 55 -0.33 0.94 7.58
CA LEU A 55 0.54 -0.21 7.34
C LEU A 55 -0.30 -1.42 6.99
N ILE A 56 -0.01 -2.03 5.85
CA ILE A 56 -0.60 -3.29 5.43
C ILE A 56 0.48 -4.31 5.11
N ARG A 57 0.14 -5.59 5.28
CA ARG A 57 0.90 -6.71 4.74
C ARG A 57 0.16 -7.24 3.52
N THR A 58 0.87 -7.37 2.41
CA THR A 58 0.33 -7.91 1.16
C THR A 58 1.05 -9.20 0.81
N SER A 59 0.32 -10.21 0.34
CA SER A 59 0.92 -11.43 -0.19
C SER A 59 0.19 -11.97 -1.42
N TRP A 60 0.94 -12.59 -2.32
CA TRP A 60 0.45 -13.27 -3.52
C TRP A 60 1.37 -14.44 -3.88
N GLY A 61 0.97 -15.27 -4.85
CA GLY A 61 1.69 -16.50 -5.19
C GLY A 61 1.41 -17.65 -4.21
N ARG A 62 2.05 -18.80 -4.42
CA ARG A 62 1.84 -20.02 -3.63
C ARG A 62 3.15 -20.76 -3.40
N GLY A 63 3.27 -21.46 -2.27
CA GLY A 63 4.47 -22.25 -1.97
C GLY A 63 5.75 -21.40 -2.02
N ALA A 64 6.76 -21.89 -2.72
CA ALA A 64 8.06 -21.23 -2.87
C ALA A 64 8.00 -19.90 -3.66
N SER A 65 6.97 -19.69 -4.49
CA SER A 65 6.76 -18.43 -5.22
C SER A 65 5.85 -17.44 -4.47
N LYS A 66 5.60 -17.69 -3.19
CA LYS A 66 4.82 -16.76 -2.36
C LYS A 66 5.64 -15.50 -2.10
N HIS A 67 5.15 -14.38 -2.59
CA HIS A 67 5.68 -13.07 -2.27
C HIS A 67 4.94 -12.49 -1.06
N VAL A 68 5.70 -11.85 -0.18
CA VAL A 68 5.17 -11.13 0.98
C VAL A 68 5.91 -9.80 1.09
N ILE A 69 5.16 -8.71 1.12
CA ILE A 69 5.67 -7.35 1.32
C ILE A 69 4.84 -6.62 2.37
N GLN A 70 5.38 -5.52 2.88
CA GLN A 70 4.61 -4.54 3.62
C GLN A 70 4.53 -3.25 2.81
N CYS A 71 3.36 -2.61 2.84
CA CYS A 71 3.19 -1.29 2.27
C CYS A 71 2.87 -0.33 3.41
N GLU A 72 3.61 0.77 3.47
CA GLU A 72 3.47 1.80 4.50
C GLU A 72 3.19 3.15 3.83
N ILE A 73 2.29 3.94 4.42
CA ILE A 73 2.07 5.35 4.05
C ILE A 73 2.29 6.20 5.29
N ASN A 74 3.28 7.10 5.21
CA ASN A 74 3.58 8.05 6.26
C ASN A 74 3.63 9.47 5.70
N TYR A 75 3.37 10.45 6.54
CA TYR A 75 3.63 11.86 6.26
C TYR A 75 5.01 12.23 6.77
N ILE A 76 5.88 12.71 5.87
CA ILE A 76 7.21 13.24 6.20
C ILE A 76 7.25 14.66 5.66
N GLU A 77 7.52 15.63 6.54
CA GLU A 77 7.53 17.06 6.17
C GLU A 77 6.24 17.46 5.41
N GLU A 78 5.08 17.07 5.95
CA GLU A 78 3.74 17.34 5.39
C GLU A 78 3.42 16.66 4.04
N VAL A 79 4.34 15.84 3.52
CA VAL A 79 4.18 15.11 2.26
C VAL A 79 3.93 13.64 2.49
N SER A 80 2.91 13.06 1.83
CA SER A 80 2.67 11.62 1.87
C SER A 80 3.78 10.85 1.14
N VAL A 81 4.32 9.84 1.81
CA VAL A 81 5.39 8.98 1.32
C VAL A 81 4.89 7.54 1.29
N PHE A 82 4.79 6.99 0.08
CA PHE A 82 4.40 5.61 -0.17
C PHE A 82 5.65 4.73 -0.16
N LYS A 83 5.67 3.73 0.72
CA LYS A 83 6.81 2.81 0.88
C LYS A 83 6.39 1.38 0.64
N ILE A 84 7.30 0.60 0.06
CA ILE A 84 7.20 -0.85 -0.03
C ILE A 84 8.42 -1.44 0.68
N LEU A 85 8.17 -2.17 1.75
CA LEU A 85 9.18 -2.90 2.51
C LEU A 85 9.16 -4.38 2.11
N PHE A 86 10.33 -4.95 1.85
CA PHE A 86 10.49 -6.29 1.29
C PHE A 86 11.83 -6.91 1.69
N GLY A 87 12.08 -8.14 1.22
CA GLY A 87 13.24 -8.93 1.62
C GLY A 87 13.06 -9.58 3.00
N GLU A 88 14.11 -10.22 3.47
CA GLU A 88 14.08 -10.89 4.78
C GLU A 88 13.78 -9.87 5.89
N ASN A 89 12.80 -10.19 6.73
CA ASN A 89 12.33 -9.32 7.81
C ASN A 89 11.96 -7.88 7.39
N PHE A 90 11.62 -7.66 6.11
CA PHE A 90 11.25 -6.35 5.56
C PHE A 90 12.36 -5.27 5.67
N GLN A 91 13.63 -5.69 5.64
CA GLN A 91 14.78 -4.78 5.78
C GLN A 91 15.03 -3.87 4.57
N LEU A 92 14.57 -4.26 3.38
CA LEU A 92 14.73 -3.46 2.15
C LEU A 92 13.52 -2.57 1.95
N CYS A 93 13.72 -1.38 1.39
CA CYS A 93 12.67 -0.40 1.19
C CYS A 93 12.85 0.37 -0.12
N VAL A 94 11.76 0.51 -0.88
CA VAL A 94 11.63 1.55 -1.92
C VAL A 94 10.54 2.52 -1.51
N LYS A 95 10.68 3.79 -1.91
CA LYS A 95 9.73 4.85 -1.55
C LYS A 95 9.44 5.79 -2.71
N SER A 96 8.27 6.40 -2.70
CA SER A 96 7.90 7.47 -3.62
C SER A 96 7.01 8.49 -2.92
N THR A 97 7.22 9.76 -3.22
CA THR A 97 6.32 10.88 -2.85
C THR A 97 5.29 11.18 -3.92
N GLN A 98 5.42 10.57 -5.11
CA GLN A 98 4.53 10.83 -6.24
C GLN A 98 3.24 10.02 -6.16
N SER A 99 3.36 8.70 -5.97
CA SER A 99 2.22 7.80 -5.88
C SER A 99 2.62 6.40 -5.40
N ALA A 100 1.62 5.62 -4.96
CA ALA A 100 1.77 4.20 -4.71
C ALA A 100 2.19 3.40 -5.96
N ILE A 101 1.75 3.81 -7.16
CA ILE A 101 2.13 3.17 -8.42
C ILE A 101 3.62 3.39 -8.70
N SER A 102 4.12 4.61 -8.49
CA SER A 102 5.54 4.93 -8.65
C SER A 102 6.41 4.09 -7.71
N ALA A 103 6.00 3.91 -6.44
CA ALA A 103 6.68 3.03 -5.49
C ALA A 103 6.63 1.56 -5.95
N ALA A 104 5.48 1.09 -6.46
CA ALA A 104 5.35 -0.27 -6.99
C ALA A 104 6.25 -0.52 -8.20
N ASN A 105 6.35 0.43 -9.13
CA ASN A 105 7.25 0.32 -10.28
C ASN A 105 8.73 0.27 -9.86
N ALA A 106 9.12 1.09 -8.88
CA ALA A 106 10.47 1.03 -8.30
C ALA A 106 10.75 -0.33 -7.64
N TYR A 107 9.77 -0.90 -6.93
CA TYR A 107 9.89 -2.25 -6.37
C TYR A 107 10.07 -3.28 -7.48
N LEU A 108 9.27 -3.23 -8.55
CA LEU A 108 9.35 -4.18 -9.66
C LEU A 108 10.73 -4.16 -10.32
N GLN A 109 11.31 -2.98 -10.55
CA GLN A 109 12.67 -2.84 -11.10
C GLN A 109 13.70 -3.55 -10.22
N VAL A 110 13.73 -3.23 -8.92
CA VAL A 110 14.71 -3.80 -7.98
C VAL A 110 14.47 -5.29 -7.70
N SER A 111 13.22 -5.75 -7.82
CA SER A 111 12.87 -7.16 -7.61
C SER A 111 13.17 -8.06 -8.81
N CYS A 112 13.24 -7.49 -10.02
CA CYS A 112 13.51 -8.22 -11.25
C CYS A 112 15.01 -8.35 -11.56
N ASP A 113 15.85 -7.53 -10.92
CA ASP A 113 17.31 -7.58 -11.00
C ASP A 113 17.95 -8.64 -10.05
N LYS A 114 17.15 -9.56 -9.51
CA LYS A 114 17.59 -10.63 -8.60
C LYS A 114 17.32 -12.02 -9.14
#